data_AF-A0A6A4GT56-F1
#
_entry.id   AF-A0A6A4GT56-F1
#
_cell.length_a   1.000
_cell.length_b   1.000
_cell.length_c   1.000
_cell.angle_alpha   90.00
_cell.angle_beta   90.00
_cell.angle_gamma   90.00
#
_symmetry.space_group_name_H-M   'P 1'
#
loop_
_entity.id
_entity.type
_entity.pdbx_description
1 polymer ?
#
loop_
_entity_poly.entity_id
_entity_poly.type
_entity_poly.pdbx_seq_one_letter_code
_entity_poly.pdbx_strand_id
1 'polypeptide(L)'
;GFAKVGIDTWLHVIPQIIAHIQTPNPLLRQTIHNALISIGKHHPQALIYPLTVASKSSGETRADATINFKNKMRDHSMEIVQ
;
A
#
# COMPACT_ATOMS: atom_id res chain seq x y z
N GLY A 1 -15.36 -4.46 10.29
CA GLY A 1 -14.75 -3.15 10.55
C GLY A 1 -14.24 -2.48 9.28
N PHE A 2 -13.36 -3.13 8.50
CA PHE A 2 -12.81 -2.54 7.26
C PHE A 2 -13.63 -2.86 5.99
N ALA A 3 -14.25 -4.05 5.92
CA ALA A 3 -15.04 -4.49 4.76
C ALA A 3 -16.41 -3.81 4.59
N LYS A 4 -16.85 -3.00 5.58
CA LYS A 4 -18.18 -2.36 5.58
C LYS A 4 -18.16 -0.95 4.98
N VAL A 5 -16.99 -0.35 4.89
CA VAL A 5 -16.76 0.94 4.22
C VAL A 5 -16.29 0.58 2.81
N GLY A 6 -17.04 0.99 1.79
CA GLY A 6 -16.76 0.63 0.39
C GLY A 6 -15.31 0.92 0.03
N ILE A 7 -14.70 0.03 -0.75
CA ILE A 7 -13.29 0.12 -1.13
C ILE A 7 -12.97 1.45 -1.84
N ASP A 8 -13.98 2.07 -2.46
CA ASP A 8 -13.98 3.41 -3.04
C ASP A 8 -13.72 4.55 -2.04
N THR A 9 -14.17 4.38 -0.79
CA THR A 9 -13.89 5.36 0.28
C THR A 9 -12.40 5.35 0.64
N TRP A 10 -11.76 4.19 0.51
CA TRP A 10 -10.34 4.02 0.80
C TRP A 10 -9.46 4.66 -0.28
N LEU A 11 -9.94 4.83 -1.51
CA LEU A 11 -9.19 5.45 -2.62
C LEU A 11 -8.69 6.85 -2.27
N HIS A 12 -9.54 7.66 -1.63
CA HIS A 12 -9.22 9.04 -1.26
C HIS A 12 -8.17 9.15 -0.14
N VAL A 13 -7.97 8.07 0.65
CA VAL A 13 -7.06 8.06 1.80
C VAL A 13 -5.78 7.23 1.57
N ILE A 14 -5.58 6.67 0.37
CA ILE A 14 -4.36 5.92 0.01
C ILE A 14 -3.06 6.69 0.34
N PRO A 15 -2.91 7.99 0.02
CA PRO A 15 -1.68 8.72 0.33
C PRO A 15 -1.35 8.77 1.83
N GLN A 16 -2.39 8.91 2.67
CA GLN A 16 -2.25 8.93 4.13
C GLN A 16 -1.87 7.56 4.68
N ILE A 17 -2.44 6.49 4.12
CA ILE A 17 -2.12 5.12 4.50
C ILE A 17 -0.67 4.78 4.15
N ILE A 18 -0.23 5.15 2.95
CA ILE A 18 1.15 4.91 2.49
C ILE A 18 2.16 5.73 3.31
N ALA A 19 1.81 6.94 3.74
CA ALA A 19 2.66 7.71 4.66
C ALA A 19 2.97 6.94 5.96
N HIS A 20 2.09 6.03 6.39
CA HIS A 20 2.22 5.23 7.60
C HIS A 20 2.77 3.80 7.37
N ILE A 21 3.18 3.43 6.16
CA ILE A 21 3.74 2.10 5.86
C ILE A 21 4.98 1.74 6.73
N GLN A 22 5.61 2.78 7.27
CA GLN A 22 6.83 2.74 8.08
C GLN A 22 6.59 2.75 9.59
N THR A 23 5.34 2.71 10.03
CA THR A 23 5.03 2.87 11.45
C THR A 23 5.79 1.86 12.32
N PRO A 24 6.39 2.30 13.44
CA PRO A 24 7.11 1.40 14.34
C PRO A 24 6.16 0.37 14.99
N ASN A 25 4.87 0.67 15.06
CA ASN A 25 3.87 -0.24 15.62
C ASN A 25 3.60 -1.43 14.67
N PRO A 26 3.96 -2.67 15.06
CA PRO A 26 3.84 -3.84 14.18
C PRO A 26 2.40 -4.21 13.84
N LEU A 27 1.45 -4.04 14.76
CA LEU A 27 0.03 -4.35 14.53
C LEU A 27 -0.58 -3.38 13.51
N LEU A 28 -0.27 -2.09 13.66
CA LEU A 28 -0.72 -1.06 12.72
C LEU A 28 -0.09 -1.27 11.34
N ARG A 29 1.20 -1.60 11.28
CA ARG A 29 1.89 -1.92 10.03
C ARG A 29 1.25 -3.11 9.32
N GLN A 30 0.94 -4.19 10.03
CA GLN A 30 0.27 -5.35 9.44
C GLN A 30 -1.13 -5.00 8.92
N THR A 31 -1.89 -4.20 9.67
CA THR A 31 -3.21 -3.71 9.24
C THR A 31 -3.13 -2.88 7.95
N ILE A 32 -2.18 -1.96 7.88
CA ILE A 32 -1.92 -1.13 6.69
C ILE A 32 -1.55 -2.01 5.49
N HIS A 33 -0.64 -2.96 5.67
CA HIS A 33 -0.24 -3.88 4.60
C HIS A 33 -1.43 -4.69 4.09
N ASN A 34 -2.26 -5.24 4.97
CA ASN A 34 -3.45 -6.00 4.59
C ASN A 34 -4.48 -5.14 3.85
N ALA A 35 -4.68 -3.90 4.28
CA ALA A 35 -5.55 -2.95 3.60
C ALA A 35 -5.04 -2.62 2.19
N LEU A 36 -3.75 -2.31 2.04
CA LEU A 36 -3.13 -2.04 0.74
C LEU A 36 -3.20 -3.28 -0.18
N ILE A 37 -3.00 -4.49 0.33
CA ILE A 37 -3.18 -5.72 -0.47
C ILE A 37 -4.63 -5.86 -0.94
N SER A 38 -5.60 -5.64 -0.05
CA SER A 38 -7.02 -5.72 -0.38
C SER A 38 -7.44 -4.68 -1.43
N ILE A 39 -6.94 -3.45 -1.32
CA ILE A 39 -7.14 -2.39 -2.31
C ILE A 39 -6.48 -2.77 -3.64
N GLY A 40 -5.23 -3.25 -3.61
CA GLY A 40 -4.49 -3.62 -4.81
C GLY A 40 -5.14 -4.74 -5.61
N LYS A 41 -5.78 -5.69 -4.93
CA LYS A 41 -6.55 -6.77 -5.57
C LYS A 41 -7.79 -6.28 -6.33
N HIS A 42 -8.42 -5.19 -5.90
CA HIS A 42 -9.63 -4.67 -6.54
C HIS A 42 -9.35 -3.47 -7.47
N HIS A 43 -8.35 -2.66 -7.13
CA HIS A 43 -7.97 -1.42 -7.84
C HIS A 43 -6.45 -1.32 -7.97
N PRO A 44 -5.82 -2.16 -8.80
CA PRO A 44 -4.36 -2.18 -8.97
C PRO A 44 -3.80 -0.79 -9.35
N GLN A 45 -4.46 -0.12 -10.29
CA GLN A 45 -4.10 1.22 -10.79
C GLN A 45 -4.07 2.30 -9.69
N ALA A 46 -4.94 2.20 -8.68
CA ALA A 46 -5.02 3.17 -7.59
C ALA A 46 -3.79 3.13 -6.67
N LEU A 47 -3.04 2.02 -6.66
CA LEU A 47 -1.82 1.89 -5.87
C LEU A 47 -0.53 2.15 -6.66
N ILE A 48 -0.54 2.06 -7.99
CA ILE A 48 0.66 2.24 -8.82
C ILE A 48 1.26 3.63 -8.62
N TYR A 49 0.47 4.69 -8.76
CA TYR A 49 0.96 6.06 -8.65
C TYR A 49 1.42 6.40 -7.22
N PRO A 50 0.63 6.15 -6.16
CA PRO A 50 1.03 6.46 -4.79
C PRO A 50 2.25 5.65 -4.30
N LEU A 51 2.35 4.36 -4.65
CA LEU A 51 3.54 3.56 -4.33
C LEU A 51 4.76 4.04 -5.10
N THR A 52 4.62 4.45 -6.37
CA THR A 52 5.74 4.96 -7.15
C THR A 52 6.27 6.28 -6.58
N VAL A 53 5.38 7.17 -6.14
CA VAL A 53 5.76 8.41 -5.45
C VAL A 53 6.44 8.11 -4.11
N ALA A 54 5.91 7.16 -3.33
CA ALA A 54 6.51 6.78 -2.06
C ALA A 54 7.88 6.07 -2.21
N SER A 55 8.08 5.28 -3.28
CA SER A 55 9.38 4.67 -3.60
C SER A 55 10.44 5.70 -4.02
N LYS A 56 10.03 6.87 -4.55
CA LYS A 56 10.93 7.99 -4.89
C LYS A 56 11.16 8.95 -3.71
N SER A 57 10.60 8.66 -2.54
CA SER A 57 10.74 9.48 -1.34
C SER A 57 12.18 9.52 -0.84
N SER A 58 12.65 10.70 -0.42
CA SER A 58 14.00 10.97 0.12
C SER A 58 14.39 10.23 1.41
N GLY A 59 13.49 9.41 1.97
CA GLY A 59 13.75 8.64 3.18
C GLY A 59 14.03 7.21 2.81
N GLU A 60 15.29 6.77 2.96
CA GLU A 60 15.75 5.41 2.62
C GLU A 60 14.83 4.32 3.19
N THR A 61 14.41 4.48 4.44
CA THR A 61 13.54 3.51 5.10
C THR A 61 12.19 3.40 4.37
N ARG A 62 11.59 4.53 3.92
CA ARG A 62 10.25 4.56 3.31
C ARG A 62 10.27 4.03 1.90
N ALA A 63 11.34 4.35 1.16
CA ALA A 63 11.58 3.75 -0.13
C ALA A 63 11.71 2.21 0.01
N ASP A 64 12.51 1.73 0.95
CA ASP A 64 12.74 0.29 1.18
C ASP A 64 11.46 -0.45 1.57
N ALA A 65 10.68 0.07 2.53
CA ALA A 65 9.42 -0.53 2.94
C ALA A 65 8.40 -0.59 1.79
N THR A 66 8.37 0.44 0.94
CA THR A 66 7.48 0.49 -0.22
C THR A 66 7.92 -0.49 -1.30
N ILE A 67 9.23 -0.62 -1.56
CA ILE A 67 9.79 -1.59 -2.52
C ILE A 67 9.53 -3.01 -2.05
N ASN A 68 9.79 -3.31 -0.78
CA ASN A 68 9.56 -4.63 -0.18
C ASN A 68 8.06 -5.00 -0.23
N PHE A 69 7.18 -4.04 0.06
CA PHE A 69 5.74 -4.21 -0.10
C PHE A 69 5.33 -4.48 -1.56
N LYS A 70 5.86 -3.71 -2.52
CA LYS A 70 5.59 -3.87 -3.95
C LYS A 70 6.02 -5.26 -4.46
N ASN A 71 7.15 -5.78 -3.97
CA ASN A 71 7.61 -7.14 -4.26
C ASN A 71 6.69 -8.20 -3.66
N LYS A 72 6.24 -8.04 -2.41
CA LYS A 72 5.23 -8.91 -1.79
C LYS A 72 3.91 -8.90 -2.53
N MET A 73 3.46 -7.75 -3.01
CA MET A 73 2.24 -7.66 -3.81
C MET A 73 2.36 -8.38 -5.16
N ARG A 74 3.53 -8.33 -5.80
CA ARG A 74 3.79 -9.09 -7.04
C ARG A 74 3.64 -10.60 -6.83
N ASP A 75 4.14 -11.10 -5.70
CA ASP A 75 4.04 -12.51 -5.32
C ASP A 75 2.59 -12.93 -5.01
N HIS A 76 1.79 -12.02 -4.44
CA HIS A 76 0.39 -12.29 -4.06
C HIS A 76 -0.66 -11.95 -5.13
N SER A 77 -0.27 -11.20 -6.17
CA SER A 77 -1.16 -10.68 -7.20
C SER A 77 -0.34 -10.39 -8.46
N MET A 78 -0.33 -11.36 -9.39
CA MET A 78 0.40 -11.31 -10.65
C MET A 78 -0.25 -10.35 -11.68
N GLU A 79 -0.53 -9.10 -11.32
CA GLU A 79 -1.04 -8.11 -12.29
C GLU A 79 -0.86 -6.63 -11.92
N ILE A 80 -0.10 -6.31 -10.86
CA ILE A 80 0.06 -4.90 -10.45
C ILE A 80 1.09 -4.15 -11.32
N VAL A 81 1.94 -4.84 -12.09
CA VAL A 81 2.99 -4.17 -12.87
C VAL A 81 3.29 -4.90 -14.18
N GLN A 82 2.74 -4.36 -15.28
CA GLN A 82 3.57 -4.06 -16.45
C GLN A 82 3.99 -2.60 -16.37
#